data_AF-A0A6I7WW12-F1
#
_entry.id   AF-A0A6I7WW12-F1
#
_cell.length_a   1.000
_cell.length_b   1.000
_cell.length_c   1.000
_cell.angle_alpha   90.00
_cell.angle_beta   90.00
_cell.angle_gamma   90.00
#
_symmetry.space_group_name_H-M   'P 1'
#
loop_
_entity.id
_entity.type
_entity.pdbx_description
1 polymer ?
#
loop_
_entity_poly.entity_id
_entity_poly.type
_entity_poly.pdbx_seq_one_letter_code
_entity_poly.pdbx_strand_id
1 'polypeptide(L)'
;MKSLKNGVLLALIATLYLSRAGASESVGAEGLPYQVGDVGPSGGVVISVYKNQGVEIAPEDLVKLGRSGEVSKLTLTEAVEGLKNWGLGGQMDWRIPTITELKQVHSMRNLVPMSNDWYWSSTSDIKQNHFGSPDYLVHSFKRRGGGNDSLINRLVKVAKPDEALYGIRPVRSFTDWKVKGVCGVMDPMTNEEKKKYAQSLTIDEREVLQNSRCFIKYEVGQSGPASGWVVASYDNGRHGYEVTAGDYTGVWGCYGVSMQGKAYGRALGAGKQNTLDMINNGCGGIASLVNSLDVNGYKDWWIPSHSAMDTLWHNREVIGLTRTGYIWDSLYWSSTTNEDYANIPNVTNFKSSYIKIMKTSYHDLMNRNYNLKVRPIHSF
;
A
#
# COMPACT_ATOMS: atom_id res chain seq x y z
N MET A 1 46.86 -39.68 33.30
CA MET A 1 47.56 -38.87 32.29
C MET A 1 46.52 -38.05 31.53
N LYS A 2 46.70 -36.73 31.35
CA LYS A 2 45.87 -35.79 30.55
C LYS A 2 44.35 -35.68 30.92
N SER A 3 43.63 -34.56 30.74
CA SER A 3 43.92 -33.11 30.93
C SER A 3 42.65 -32.27 30.66
N LEU A 4 42.36 -31.22 31.47
CA LEU A 4 41.64 -29.95 31.10
C LEU A 4 40.18 -30.07 30.58
N LYS A 5 39.14 -29.28 30.93
CA LYS A 5 38.81 -28.02 31.68
C LYS A 5 37.35 -28.19 32.23
N ASN A 6 36.61 -27.31 32.94
CA ASN A 6 36.68 -25.91 33.43
C ASN A 6 35.93 -25.87 34.83
N GLY A 7 35.38 -24.82 35.48
CA GLY A 7 35.15 -23.37 35.26
C GLY A 7 33.75 -23.04 34.67
N VAL A 8 32.62 -22.88 35.38
CA VAL A 8 32.25 -22.20 36.66
C VAL A 8 32.32 -20.66 36.60
N LEU A 9 31.15 -19.97 36.61
CA LEU A 9 30.73 -18.93 37.60
C LEU A 9 29.27 -18.43 37.33
N LEU A 10 28.61 -17.82 38.32
CA LEU A 10 27.31 -17.13 38.23
C LEU A 10 27.47 -15.59 38.22
N ALA A 11 26.50 -14.87 37.62
CA ALA A 11 26.09 -13.51 38.00
C ALA A 11 24.62 -13.29 37.56
N LEU A 12 23.65 -13.05 38.46
CA LEU A 12 23.33 -11.80 39.18
C LEU A 12 22.73 -10.69 38.29
N ILE A 13 21.39 -10.60 38.31
CA ILE A 13 20.65 -9.38 37.95
C ILE A 13 20.69 -8.47 39.18
N ALA A 14 21.22 -7.25 39.03
CA ALA A 14 21.34 -6.28 40.10
C ALA A 14 20.45 -5.06 39.86
N THR A 15 19.77 -4.60 40.91
CA THR A 15 18.90 -3.42 40.92
C THR A 15 19.58 -2.25 41.62
N LEU A 16 19.08 -1.03 41.39
CA LEU A 16 19.37 0.23 42.08
C LEU A 16 20.69 0.95 41.76
N TYR A 17 20.55 2.15 41.20
CA TYR A 17 21.09 3.36 41.80
C TYR A 17 19.99 4.44 41.87
N LEU A 18 20.10 5.39 42.79
CA LEU A 18 19.00 6.27 43.18
C LEU A 18 19.42 7.74 43.21
N SER A 19 18.52 8.61 42.76
CA SER A 19 18.48 10.07 42.94
C SER A 19 19.58 10.94 42.31
N ARG A 20 19.14 11.83 41.40
CA ARG A 20 19.46 13.26 41.47
C ARG A 20 18.19 14.05 41.10
N ALA A 21 17.87 15.07 41.88
CA ALA A 21 16.68 15.91 41.64
C ALA A 21 17.01 17.10 40.72
N GLY A 22 15.99 17.63 40.04
CA GLY A 22 16.02 18.98 39.48
C GLY A 22 16.42 19.12 38.02
N ALA A 23 15.66 18.53 37.10
CA ALA A 23 15.56 18.99 35.72
C ALA A 23 14.10 19.02 35.28
N SER A 24 13.64 20.14 34.71
CA SER A 24 12.29 20.29 34.16
C SER A 24 12.31 19.86 32.69
N GLU A 25 12.45 18.55 32.44
CA GLU A 25 12.38 18.01 31.08
C GLU A 25 10.94 18.09 30.56
N SER A 26 10.75 18.96 29.57
CA SER A 26 9.50 19.07 28.82
C SER A 26 9.16 17.73 28.15
N VAL A 27 7.89 17.35 28.16
CA VAL A 27 7.40 16.16 27.45
C VAL A 27 7.56 16.35 25.94
N GLY A 28 8.74 15.97 25.42
CA GLY A 28 9.10 16.05 24.01
C GLY A 28 8.31 15.06 23.15
N ALA A 29 8.16 15.36 21.87
CA ALA A 29 7.37 14.57 20.92
C ALA A 29 8.12 13.32 20.39
N GLU A 30 8.90 12.66 21.23
CA GLU A 30 9.67 11.47 20.85
C GLU A 30 8.84 10.19 20.92
N GLY A 31 9.09 9.25 20.00
CA GLY A 31 8.52 7.90 20.04
C GLY A 31 7.20 7.66 19.28
N LEU A 32 6.66 8.64 18.55
CA LEU A 32 5.50 8.40 17.68
C LEU A 32 5.98 7.62 16.41
N PRO A 33 5.20 6.65 15.88
CA PRO A 33 5.60 5.81 14.73
C PRO A 33 5.46 6.51 13.37
N TYR A 34 4.65 7.57 13.31
CA TYR A 34 4.48 8.47 12.17
C TYR A 34 4.84 9.92 12.58
N GLN A 35 5.41 10.67 11.66
CA GLN A 35 5.65 12.11 11.74
C GLN A 35 4.84 12.85 10.67
N VAL A 36 4.74 14.18 10.80
CA VAL A 36 4.07 15.02 9.78
C VAL A 36 4.92 15.05 8.51
N GLY A 37 4.39 14.54 7.40
CA GLY A 37 5.09 14.35 6.13
C GLY A 37 5.34 12.89 5.73
N ASP A 38 5.20 11.93 6.66
CA ASP A 38 5.31 10.51 6.34
C ASP A 38 4.15 10.03 5.44
N VAL A 39 4.37 8.92 4.73
CA VAL A 39 3.25 8.13 4.16
C VAL A 39 2.55 7.39 5.30
N GLY A 40 1.25 7.61 5.43
CA GLY A 40 0.38 7.05 6.46
C GLY A 40 -0.14 5.65 6.15
N PRO A 41 -0.89 5.04 7.09
CA PRO A 41 -1.33 3.64 7.03
C PRO A 41 -2.33 3.34 5.91
N SER A 42 -2.76 4.32 5.10
CA SER A 42 -3.60 4.08 3.92
C SER A 42 -3.12 4.81 2.68
N GLY A 43 -1.81 5.10 2.62
CA GLY A 43 -1.16 5.73 1.47
C GLY A 43 -1.40 7.23 1.35
N GLY A 44 -1.99 7.87 2.36
CA GLY A 44 -2.04 9.33 2.45
C GLY A 44 -0.72 9.91 2.95
N VAL A 45 -0.57 11.24 2.91
CA VAL A 45 0.51 11.96 3.62
C VAL A 45 0.00 12.34 5.01
N VAL A 46 0.75 12.03 6.07
CA VAL A 46 0.38 12.35 7.46
C VAL A 46 0.48 13.87 7.69
N ILE A 47 -0.64 14.52 7.99
CA ILE A 47 -0.72 15.99 8.17
C ILE A 47 -0.74 16.42 9.65
N SER A 48 -1.17 15.55 10.55
CA SER A 48 -1.08 15.77 12.00
C SER A 48 -0.98 14.45 12.77
N VAL A 49 -0.33 14.49 13.94
CA VAL A 49 -0.19 13.36 14.87
C VAL A 49 -0.32 13.91 16.29
N TYR A 50 -1.08 13.23 17.16
CA TYR A 50 -1.26 13.63 18.55
C TYR A 50 -1.60 12.39 19.41
N LYS A 51 -0.68 11.97 20.29
CA LYS A 51 -0.78 10.67 20.99
C LYS A 51 -1.04 9.54 19.96
N ASN A 52 -1.73 8.46 20.32
CA ASN A 52 -2.00 7.26 19.52
C ASN A 52 -2.92 7.48 18.29
N GLN A 53 -3.03 8.69 17.77
CA GLN A 53 -3.87 9.03 16.62
C GLN A 53 -3.20 10.07 15.71
N GLY A 54 -3.61 10.09 14.45
CA GLY A 54 -3.19 11.09 13.47
C GLY A 54 -4.24 11.30 12.39
N VAL A 55 -3.92 12.19 11.46
CA VAL A 55 -4.72 12.43 10.25
C VAL A 55 -3.79 12.34 9.05
N GLU A 56 -4.17 11.54 8.06
CA GLU A 56 -3.53 11.49 6.74
C GLU A 56 -4.42 12.16 5.68
N ILE A 57 -3.81 12.72 4.64
CA ILE A 57 -4.48 13.31 3.49
C ILE A 57 -4.19 12.49 2.23
N ALA A 58 -5.20 12.25 1.40
CA ALA A 58 -5.05 11.49 0.16
C ALA A 58 -3.97 12.12 -0.74
N PRO A 59 -3.24 11.31 -1.55
CA PRO A 59 -2.29 11.84 -2.52
C PRO A 59 -2.98 12.60 -3.66
N GLU A 60 -4.26 12.33 -3.94
CA GLU A 60 -5.01 12.83 -5.10
C GLU A 60 -6.36 13.47 -4.72
N ASP A 61 -6.86 14.37 -5.58
CA ASP A 61 -8.20 14.97 -5.42
C ASP A 61 -9.30 13.91 -5.68
N LEU A 62 -10.43 14.04 -4.98
CA LEU A 62 -11.66 13.33 -5.33
C LEU A 62 -12.14 13.79 -6.71
N VAL A 63 -12.29 12.85 -7.64
CA VAL A 63 -12.81 13.08 -8.99
C VAL A 63 -14.17 12.41 -9.20
N LYS A 64 -14.98 13.02 -10.06
CA LYS A 64 -16.24 12.46 -10.57
C LYS A 64 -16.14 12.25 -12.08
N LEU A 65 -16.55 11.08 -12.57
CA LEU A 65 -16.63 10.81 -14.01
C LEU A 65 -17.80 11.61 -14.63
N GLY A 66 -17.46 12.56 -15.49
CA GLY A 66 -18.40 13.33 -16.31
C GLY A 66 -18.41 12.88 -17.77
N ARG A 67 -19.30 13.48 -18.58
CA ARG A 67 -19.42 13.18 -20.03
C ARG A 67 -18.17 13.48 -20.86
N SER A 68 -17.21 14.22 -20.31
CA SER A 68 -15.97 14.67 -20.95
C SER A 68 -14.71 14.21 -20.22
N GLY A 69 -14.81 13.16 -19.39
CA GLY A 69 -13.73 12.71 -18.51
C GLY A 69 -13.93 13.16 -17.06
N GLU A 70 -12.84 13.12 -16.28
CA GLU A 70 -12.84 13.39 -14.84
C GLU A 70 -13.00 14.87 -14.49
N VAL A 71 -13.78 15.13 -13.43
CA VAL A 71 -14.05 16.46 -12.89
C VAL A 71 -13.60 16.49 -11.43
N SER A 72 -12.58 17.30 -11.12
CA SER A 72 -11.99 17.46 -9.77
C SER A 72 -12.54 18.66 -8.98
N LYS A 73 -13.58 19.34 -9.49
CA LYS A 73 -14.28 20.43 -8.79
C LYS A 73 -15.76 20.08 -8.68
N LEU A 74 -16.23 19.86 -7.45
CA LEU A 74 -17.56 19.36 -7.16
C LEU A 74 -18.32 20.33 -6.25
N THR A 75 -19.65 20.23 -6.19
CA THR A 75 -20.42 20.82 -5.08
C THR A 75 -20.11 20.07 -3.78
N LEU A 76 -20.44 20.67 -2.62
CA LEU A 76 -20.25 19.96 -1.35
C LEU A 76 -21.12 18.70 -1.29
N THR A 77 -22.35 18.78 -1.81
CA THR A 77 -23.30 17.66 -1.90
C THR A 77 -22.77 16.54 -2.81
N GLU A 78 -22.19 16.88 -3.97
CA GLU A 78 -21.52 15.89 -4.84
C GLU A 78 -20.31 15.24 -4.18
N ALA A 79 -19.52 16.00 -3.39
CA ALA A 79 -18.37 15.47 -2.68
C ALA A 79 -18.77 14.52 -1.54
N VAL A 80 -19.81 14.86 -0.78
CA VAL A 80 -20.38 13.99 0.28
C VAL A 80 -20.94 12.70 -0.33
N GLU A 81 -21.61 12.76 -1.49
CA GLU A 81 -22.10 11.56 -2.17
C GLU A 81 -20.96 10.69 -2.72
N GLY A 82 -19.96 11.32 -3.35
CA GLY A 82 -18.79 10.63 -3.90
C GLY A 82 -18.00 9.86 -2.84
N LEU A 83 -17.80 10.45 -1.66
CA LEU A 83 -17.05 9.83 -0.57
C LEU A 83 -17.69 8.55 0.00
N LYS A 84 -19.02 8.37 -0.11
CA LYS A 84 -19.69 7.14 0.39
C LYS A 84 -19.18 5.86 -0.28
N ASN A 85 -18.66 5.97 -1.49
CA ASN A 85 -18.17 4.84 -2.30
C ASN A 85 -16.70 5.03 -2.73
N TRP A 86 -15.98 5.99 -2.12
CA TRP A 86 -14.57 6.25 -2.41
C TRP A 86 -13.69 5.71 -1.28
N GLY A 87 -12.53 5.16 -1.64
CA GLY A 87 -11.60 4.61 -0.67
C GLY A 87 -10.19 4.49 -1.21
N LEU A 88 -9.24 4.45 -0.29
CA LEU A 88 -7.81 4.34 -0.55
C LEU A 88 -7.17 3.52 0.58
N GLY A 89 -6.14 2.73 0.26
CA GLY A 89 -5.47 1.85 1.24
C GLY A 89 -6.40 0.79 1.85
N GLY A 90 -7.45 0.39 1.14
CA GLY A 90 -8.48 -0.53 1.64
C GLY A 90 -9.48 0.10 2.62
N GLN A 91 -9.42 1.41 2.85
CA GLN A 91 -10.24 2.11 3.83
C GLN A 91 -11.29 3.01 3.16
N MET A 92 -12.47 3.10 3.78
CA MET A 92 -13.67 3.80 3.27
C MET A 92 -14.14 4.95 4.19
N ASP A 93 -13.38 5.29 5.24
CA ASP A 93 -13.69 6.31 6.25
C ASP A 93 -13.12 7.70 5.91
N TRP A 94 -12.76 7.90 4.64
CA TRP A 94 -12.23 9.16 4.11
C TRP A 94 -13.32 10.25 4.06
N ARG A 95 -12.99 11.44 4.56
CA ARG A 95 -13.91 12.56 4.78
C ARG A 95 -13.41 13.88 4.19
N ILE A 96 -14.32 14.84 4.05
CA ILE A 96 -13.96 16.22 3.69
C ILE A 96 -13.15 16.86 4.84
N PRO A 97 -11.98 17.47 4.57
CA PRO A 97 -11.15 18.05 5.62
C PRO A 97 -11.83 19.20 6.37
N THR A 98 -11.48 19.41 7.63
CA THR A 98 -11.85 20.63 8.37
C THR A 98 -11.01 21.82 7.88
N ILE A 99 -11.46 23.05 8.19
CA ILE A 99 -10.70 24.24 7.82
C ILE A 99 -9.33 24.30 8.53
N THR A 100 -9.19 23.66 9.69
CA THR A 100 -7.91 23.53 10.41
C THR A 100 -6.96 22.59 9.68
N GLU A 101 -7.46 21.45 9.19
CA GLU A 101 -6.67 20.49 8.40
C GLU A 101 -6.22 21.12 7.07
N LEU A 102 -7.08 21.86 6.36
CA LEU A 102 -6.66 22.58 5.14
C LEU A 102 -5.56 23.63 5.41
N LYS A 103 -5.62 24.35 6.54
CA LYS A 103 -4.57 25.31 6.93
C LYS A 103 -3.26 24.61 7.28
N GLN A 104 -3.32 23.43 7.90
CA GLN A 104 -2.16 22.59 8.15
C GLN A 104 -1.54 22.09 6.83
N VAL A 105 -2.35 21.55 5.91
CA VAL A 105 -1.91 21.17 4.55
C VAL A 105 -1.26 22.36 3.82
N HIS A 106 -1.79 23.57 4.00
CA HIS A 106 -1.26 24.78 3.36
C HIS A 106 0.14 25.17 3.87
N SER A 107 0.48 24.89 5.14
CA SER A 107 1.84 25.12 5.66
C SER A 107 2.85 24.10 5.11
N MET A 108 2.40 22.86 4.85
CA MET A 108 3.21 21.75 4.33
C MET A 108 3.00 21.45 2.83
N ARG A 109 2.44 22.40 2.07
CA ARG A 109 2.07 22.31 0.63
C ARG A 109 3.17 21.88 -0.35
N ASN A 110 4.42 21.79 0.09
CA ASN A 110 5.53 21.27 -0.71
C ASN A 110 5.58 19.72 -0.67
N LEU A 111 4.97 19.11 0.35
CA LEU A 111 4.81 17.66 0.51
C LEU A 111 3.45 17.17 -0.05
N VAL A 112 2.43 18.02 -0.04
CA VAL A 112 1.08 17.73 -0.54
C VAL A 112 0.76 18.65 -1.72
N PRO A 113 1.00 18.22 -2.97
CA PRO A 113 0.76 19.04 -4.16
C PRO A 113 -0.73 19.16 -4.47
N MET A 114 -1.29 20.35 -4.23
CA MET A 114 -2.72 20.64 -4.39
C MET A 114 -3.05 20.99 -5.85
N SER A 115 -4.02 20.30 -6.43
CA SER A 115 -4.39 20.40 -7.86
C SER A 115 -5.35 21.55 -8.16
N ASN A 116 -6.00 22.11 -7.13
CA ASN A 116 -7.03 23.14 -7.26
C ASN A 116 -6.70 24.44 -6.50
N ASP A 117 -7.26 25.54 -6.99
CA ASP A 117 -7.07 26.90 -6.45
C ASP A 117 -7.80 27.12 -5.10
N TRP A 118 -8.86 26.32 -4.86
CA TRP A 118 -9.80 26.40 -3.73
C TRP A 118 -10.32 25.01 -3.37
N TYR A 119 -10.50 24.76 -2.07
CA TYR A 119 -10.95 23.47 -1.52
C TYR A 119 -12.10 23.60 -0.52
N TRP A 120 -13.05 22.66 -0.60
CA TRP A 120 -14.11 22.50 0.40
C TRP A 120 -13.56 22.10 1.76
N SER A 121 -14.17 22.62 2.83
CA SER A 121 -14.01 22.06 4.17
C SER A 121 -15.35 21.68 4.79
N SER A 122 -15.33 20.69 5.70
CA SER A 122 -16.46 20.26 6.53
C SER A 122 -16.79 21.21 7.68
N THR A 123 -16.06 22.33 7.84
CA THR A 123 -16.34 23.34 8.86
C THR A 123 -17.36 24.35 8.34
N SER A 124 -18.53 24.41 8.97
CA SER A 124 -19.57 25.40 8.68
C SER A 124 -19.28 26.77 9.34
N ASP A 125 -19.79 27.86 8.74
CA ASP A 125 -19.90 29.15 9.41
C ASP A 125 -21.29 29.26 10.05
N ILE A 126 -21.38 28.94 11.34
CA ILE A 126 -22.62 28.98 12.15
C ILE A 126 -23.26 30.39 12.17
N LYS A 127 -22.52 31.44 11.77
CA LYS A 127 -23.03 32.82 11.68
C LYS A 127 -23.74 33.13 10.35
N GLN A 128 -23.61 32.28 9.33
CA GLN A 128 -24.19 32.49 8.00
C GLN A 128 -25.03 31.27 7.59
N ASN A 129 -26.35 31.46 7.63
CA ASN A 129 -27.34 30.46 7.27
C ASN A 129 -28.23 31.01 6.14
N HIS A 130 -28.06 30.51 4.92
CA HIS A 130 -28.98 30.80 3.82
C HIS A 130 -30.12 29.79 3.81
N PHE A 131 -31.36 30.28 3.85
CA PHE A 131 -32.60 29.47 3.76
C PHE A 131 -32.71 28.29 4.75
N GLY A 132 -32.02 28.35 5.89
CA GLY A 132 -32.02 27.31 6.93
C GLY A 132 -30.92 26.26 6.80
N SER A 133 -30.13 26.28 5.72
CA SER A 133 -28.91 25.49 5.60
C SER A 133 -27.68 26.28 6.06
N PRO A 134 -26.69 25.64 6.71
CA PRO A 134 -25.44 26.29 7.07
C PRO A 134 -24.54 26.47 5.84
N ASP A 135 -23.89 27.63 5.72
CA ASP A 135 -22.82 27.82 4.74
C ASP A 135 -21.49 27.20 5.24
N TYR A 136 -20.58 26.89 4.32
CA TYR A 136 -19.32 26.19 4.62
C TYR A 136 -18.07 27.02 4.33
N LEU A 137 -17.04 26.81 5.13
CA LEU A 137 -15.73 27.45 4.96
C LEU A 137 -14.92 26.72 3.88
N VAL A 138 -14.32 27.49 2.98
CA VAL A 138 -13.44 26.99 1.91
C VAL A 138 -12.09 27.69 1.95
N HIS A 139 -11.01 26.96 1.69
CA HIS A 139 -9.63 27.46 1.80
C HIS A 139 -8.96 27.55 0.42
N SER A 140 -8.18 28.61 0.17
CA SER A 140 -7.41 28.77 -1.06
C SER A 140 -5.95 28.32 -0.92
N PHE A 141 -5.44 27.67 -1.96
CA PHE A 141 -4.02 27.31 -2.11
C PHE A 141 -3.32 28.15 -3.20
N LYS A 142 -4.02 29.13 -3.78
CA LYS A 142 -3.50 30.01 -4.83
C LYS A 142 -2.31 30.82 -4.33
N ARG A 143 -1.12 30.58 -4.89
CA ARG A 143 0.07 31.43 -4.70
C ARG A 143 -0.25 32.86 -5.15
N ARG A 144 -0.34 33.81 -4.20
CA ARG A 144 -0.32 35.24 -4.51
C ARG A 144 1.12 35.70 -4.69
N GLY A 145 1.40 36.41 -5.78
CA GLY A 145 2.75 36.93 -6.04
C GLY A 145 3.17 37.98 -5.01
N GLY A 146 4.42 37.89 -4.53
CA GLY A 146 5.11 38.96 -3.79
C GLY A 146 4.65 39.23 -2.35
N GLY A 147 3.77 38.42 -1.76
CA GLY A 147 3.31 38.59 -0.37
C GLY A 147 3.70 37.39 0.50
N ASN A 148 4.11 37.66 1.75
CA ASN A 148 4.36 36.60 2.75
C ASN A 148 3.11 35.75 3.01
N ASP A 149 3.31 34.44 3.16
CA ASP A 149 2.27 33.47 3.54
C ASP A 149 1.73 33.65 4.97
N SER A 150 2.22 34.64 5.73
CA SER A 150 1.89 34.91 7.15
C SER A 150 0.43 35.28 7.42
N LEU A 151 -0.46 35.16 6.43
CA LEU A 151 -1.87 35.51 6.47
C LEU A 151 -2.77 34.36 5.97
N ILE A 152 -2.41 33.10 6.24
CA ILE A 152 -3.21 31.89 5.96
C ILE A 152 -4.71 32.08 6.32
N ASN A 153 -5.02 32.76 7.42
CA ASN A 153 -6.41 33.04 7.83
C ASN A 153 -7.20 33.92 6.85
N ARG A 154 -6.55 34.71 5.97
CA ARG A 154 -7.19 35.51 4.90
C ARG A 154 -7.44 34.71 3.61
N LEU A 155 -7.06 33.44 3.56
CA LEU A 155 -7.33 32.53 2.43
C LEU A 155 -8.61 31.70 2.63
N VAL A 156 -9.34 31.96 3.71
CA VAL A 156 -10.65 31.36 4.00
C VAL A 156 -11.76 32.30 3.52
N LYS A 157 -12.82 31.74 2.91
CA LYS A 157 -14.10 32.42 2.69
C LYS A 157 -15.27 31.48 2.99
N VAL A 158 -16.47 32.03 3.03
CA VAL A 158 -17.73 31.28 3.10
C VAL A 158 -18.23 30.95 1.69
N ALA A 159 -18.85 29.79 1.51
CA ALA A 159 -19.54 29.39 0.30
C ALA A 159 -20.74 28.47 0.60
N LYS A 160 -21.82 28.63 -0.18
CA LYS A 160 -23.01 27.77 -0.13
C LYS A 160 -22.72 26.39 -0.74
N PRO A 161 -23.21 25.29 -0.16
CA PRO A 161 -22.84 23.92 -0.55
C PRO A 161 -23.13 23.57 -2.02
N ASP A 162 -24.27 24.03 -2.57
CA ASP A 162 -24.77 23.60 -3.88
C ASP A 162 -24.50 24.59 -5.03
N GLU A 163 -24.11 25.84 -4.74
CA GLU A 163 -23.90 26.89 -5.76
C GLU A 163 -22.44 27.01 -6.25
N ALA A 164 -21.49 26.29 -5.65
CA ALA A 164 -20.06 26.46 -5.91
C ALA A 164 -19.32 25.14 -6.19
N LEU A 165 -18.30 25.20 -7.04
CA LEU A 165 -17.48 24.05 -7.45
C LEU A 165 -16.02 24.23 -7.00
N TYR A 166 -15.57 23.40 -6.05
CA TYR A 166 -14.21 23.44 -5.48
C TYR A 166 -13.60 22.04 -5.40
N GLY A 167 -12.28 21.99 -5.25
CA GLY A 167 -11.55 20.74 -5.05
C GLY A 167 -11.86 20.09 -3.69
N ILE A 168 -11.65 18.78 -3.61
CA ILE A 168 -11.68 18.01 -2.38
C ILE A 168 -10.47 17.10 -2.40
N ARG A 169 -9.61 17.20 -1.38
CA ARG A 169 -8.48 16.31 -1.15
C ARG A 169 -8.83 15.55 0.15
N PRO A 170 -9.36 14.32 0.08
CA PRO A 170 -9.93 13.65 1.25
C PRO A 170 -8.91 13.47 2.38
N VAL A 171 -9.34 13.56 3.63
CA VAL A 171 -8.53 13.19 4.81
C VAL A 171 -9.17 12.04 5.56
N ARG A 172 -8.34 11.30 6.29
CA ARG A 172 -8.73 10.19 7.13
C ARG A 172 -8.09 10.32 8.50
N SER A 173 -8.86 10.10 9.56
CA SER A 173 -8.32 9.97 10.91
C SER A 173 -7.89 8.53 11.12
N PHE A 174 -6.66 8.28 11.56
CA PHE A 174 -6.21 6.94 11.97
C PHE A 174 -5.94 6.92 13.47
N THR A 175 -6.45 5.90 14.16
CA THR A 175 -6.33 5.70 15.61
C THR A 175 -5.67 4.36 15.91
N ASP A 176 -5.20 4.21 17.16
CA ASP A 176 -4.68 2.97 17.72
C ASP A 176 -3.58 2.30 16.90
N TRP A 177 -2.37 2.86 17.03
CA TRP A 177 -1.15 2.10 16.81
C TRP A 177 -1.19 0.87 17.74
N LYS A 178 -1.48 -0.31 17.18
CA LYS A 178 -1.49 -1.58 17.94
C LYS A 178 -0.15 -1.82 18.64
N VAL A 179 0.94 -1.39 18.01
CA VAL A 179 2.31 -1.39 18.55
C VAL A 179 2.72 -0.02 19.12
N LYS A 180 2.34 0.24 20.37
CA LYS A 180 2.92 1.33 21.17
C LYS A 180 4.42 1.12 21.36
N GLY A 181 5.21 2.18 21.15
CA GLY A 181 6.62 2.23 21.58
C GLY A 181 7.58 1.31 20.81
N VAL A 182 7.13 0.55 19.81
CA VAL A 182 7.98 -0.40 19.08
C VAL A 182 9.15 0.28 18.39
N CYS A 183 9.00 1.48 17.83
CA CYS A 183 10.18 2.23 17.35
C CYS A 183 11.14 2.61 18.48
N GLY A 184 10.67 2.96 19.69
CA GLY A 184 11.57 3.18 20.84
C GLY A 184 12.36 1.93 21.26
N VAL A 185 11.83 0.74 20.98
CA VAL A 185 12.53 -0.55 21.19
C VAL A 185 13.44 -0.91 20.02
N MET A 186 13.05 -0.57 18.78
CA MET A 186 13.72 -1.01 17.54
C MET A 186 14.68 0.02 16.93
N ASP A 187 14.62 1.31 17.29
CA ASP A 187 15.56 2.34 16.87
C ASP A 187 17.03 2.00 17.22
N PRO A 188 17.36 1.44 18.41
CA PRO A 188 18.73 0.98 18.70
C PRO A 188 19.09 -0.39 18.09
N MET A 189 18.16 -1.09 17.44
CA MET A 189 18.39 -2.43 16.87
C MET A 189 18.97 -2.36 15.45
N THR A 190 19.92 -3.25 15.16
CA THR A 190 20.34 -3.52 13.78
C THR A 190 19.19 -4.15 12.99
N ASN A 191 19.23 -4.03 11.66
CA ASN A 191 18.18 -4.56 10.77
C ASN A 191 17.91 -6.07 10.95
N GLU A 192 18.93 -6.85 11.29
CA GLU A 192 18.80 -8.30 11.52
C GLU A 192 18.25 -8.64 12.92
N GLU A 193 18.42 -7.76 13.91
CA GLU A 193 17.72 -7.86 15.19
C GLU A 193 16.25 -7.45 15.02
N LYS A 194 15.97 -6.42 14.23
CA LYS A 194 14.61 -6.02 13.88
C LYS A 194 13.83 -7.16 13.20
N LYS A 195 14.43 -7.86 12.24
CA LYS A 195 13.84 -9.06 11.59
C LYS A 195 13.48 -10.15 12.60
N LYS A 196 14.35 -10.43 13.57
CA LYS A 196 14.09 -11.41 14.64
C LYS A 196 12.96 -10.95 15.55
N TYR A 197 12.92 -9.66 15.92
CA TYR A 197 11.85 -9.09 16.74
C TYR A 197 10.49 -9.19 16.04
N ALA A 198 10.42 -8.85 14.74
CA ALA A 198 9.18 -8.92 13.96
C ALA A 198 8.57 -10.33 13.85
N GLN A 199 9.37 -11.40 13.99
CA GLN A 199 8.84 -12.78 14.05
C GLN A 199 7.94 -13.02 15.27
N SER A 200 8.11 -12.25 16.36
CA SER A 200 7.25 -12.30 17.54
C SER A 200 5.98 -11.43 17.43
N LEU A 201 5.90 -10.56 16.42
CA LEU A 201 4.74 -9.69 16.16
C LEU A 201 3.69 -10.40 15.30
N THR A 202 2.42 -10.02 15.50
CA THR A 202 1.30 -10.37 14.61
C THR A 202 1.39 -9.62 13.27
N ILE A 203 0.58 -10.00 12.28
CA ILE A 203 0.67 -9.42 10.92
C ILE A 203 0.29 -7.94 10.92
N ASP A 204 -0.81 -7.54 11.56
CA ASP A 204 -1.21 -6.15 11.74
C ASP A 204 -0.06 -5.29 12.32
N GLU A 205 0.70 -5.86 13.27
CA GLU A 205 1.82 -5.18 13.91
C GLU A 205 3.05 -5.11 13.01
N ARG A 206 3.28 -6.12 12.14
CA ARG A 206 4.32 -6.08 11.08
C ARG A 206 3.97 -5.05 10.02
N GLU A 207 2.71 -4.97 9.59
CA GLU A 207 2.23 -3.99 8.61
C GLU A 207 2.37 -2.55 9.15
N VAL A 208 1.99 -2.31 10.41
CA VAL A 208 2.19 -1.02 11.07
C VAL A 208 3.68 -0.71 11.27
N LEU A 209 4.50 -1.69 11.62
CA LEU A 209 5.97 -1.53 11.72
C LEU A 209 6.57 -1.15 10.35
N GLN A 210 6.18 -1.84 9.28
CA GLN A 210 6.75 -1.63 7.96
C GLN A 210 6.35 -0.28 7.36
N ASN A 211 5.15 0.19 7.68
CA ASN A 211 4.70 1.54 7.36
C ASN A 211 5.17 2.62 8.35
N SER A 212 5.92 2.29 9.40
CA SER A 212 6.48 3.27 10.35
C SER A 212 7.87 3.80 9.97
N ARG A 213 8.30 4.88 10.63
CA ARG A 213 9.67 5.43 10.51
C ARG A 213 10.80 4.46 10.90
N CYS A 214 10.51 3.36 11.61
CA CYS A 214 11.50 2.40 12.10
C CYS A 214 11.47 1.06 11.37
N PHE A 215 10.91 1.02 10.16
CA PHE A 215 10.75 -0.14 9.28
C PHE A 215 11.98 -1.06 9.16
N ILE A 216 11.73 -2.27 8.67
CA ILE A 216 12.77 -3.27 8.38
C ILE A 216 13.17 -3.15 6.92
N LYS A 217 14.46 -2.95 6.64
CA LYS A 217 14.96 -2.99 5.27
C LYS A 217 14.97 -4.45 4.77
N TYR A 218 14.26 -4.70 3.68
CA TYR A 218 14.31 -5.93 2.91
C TYR A 218 14.97 -5.68 1.55
N GLU A 219 15.87 -6.57 1.15
CA GLU A 219 16.59 -6.49 -0.13
C GLU A 219 16.36 -7.76 -0.95
N VAL A 220 16.48 -7.67 -2.27
CA VAL A 220 16.24 -8.78 -3.20
C VAL A 220 17.11 -10.00 -2.85
N GLY A 221 16.50 -11.18 -2.82
CA GLY A 221 17.15 -12.43 -2.41
C GLY A 221 17.20 -12.67 -0.89
N GLN A 222 16.78 -11.71 -0.06
CA GLN A 222 16.54 -11.95 1.36
C GLN A 222 15.14 -12.58 1.57
N SER A 223 14.88 -13.06 2.79
CA SER A 223 13.53 -13.49 3.17
C SER A 223 12.69 -12.31 3.67
N GLY A 224 11.44 -12.20 3.22
CA GLY A 224 10.54 -11.08 3.49
C GLY A 224 9.62 -11.27 4.71
N PRO A 225 8.69 -10.34 4.98
CA PRO A 225 7.76 -10.38 6.12
C PRO A 225 6.91 -11.66 6.26
N ALA A 226 6.51 -12.26 5.13
CA ALA A 226 5.77 -13.52 5.06
C ALA A 226 6.70 -14.76 5.02
N SER A 227 8.01 -14.60 5.25
CA SER A 227 9.05 -15.63 5.07
C SER A 227 9.12 -16.20 3.65
N GLY A 228 8.71 -15.42 2.64
CA GLY A 228 8.95 -15.69 1.23
C GLY A 228 10.37 -15.26 0.82
N TRP A 229 10.58 -15.10 -0.50
CA TRP A 229 11.80 -14.53 -1.08
C TRP A 229 11.50 -13.18 -1.72
N VAL A 230 12.22 -12.13 -1.33
CA VAL A 230 12.06 -10.78 -1.89
C VAL A 230 12.53 -10.77 -3.34
N VAL A 231 11.63 -10.43 -4.27
CA VAL A 231 11.90 -10.37 -5.72
C VAL A 231 12.06 -8.95 -6.24
N ALA A 232 11.55 -7.95 -5.52
CA ALA A 232 11.74 -6.53 -5.79
C ALA A 232 11.60 -5.73 -4.49
N SER A 233 12.30 -4.59 -4.40
CA SER A 233 12.34 -3.73 -3.22
C SER A 233 12.44 -2.25 -3.63
N TYR A 234 11.62 -1.38 -3.05
CA TYR A 234 11.58 0.07 -3.26
C TYR A 234 11.38 0.81 -1.92
N ASP A 235 11.32 2.15 -1.95
CA ASP A 235 11.44 3.04 -0.76
C ASP A 235 12.57 2.61 0.19
N ASN A 236 13.80 2.55 -0.33
CA ASN A 236 14.99 2.04 0.38
C ASN A 236 14.81 0.64 1.02
N GLY A 237 13.96 -0.21 0.44
CA GLY A 237 13.66 -1.56 0.94
C GLY A 237 12.63 -1.61 2.07
N ARG A 238 11.89 -0.53 2.30
CA ARG A 238 10.69 -0.51 3.14
C ARG A 238 9.53 -1.26 2.50
N HIS A 239 9.36 -1.12 1.20
CA HIS A 239 8.27 -1.76 0.47
C HIS A 239 8.81 -2.64 -0.63
N GLY A 240 8.01 -3.59 -1.12
CA GLY A 240 8.47 -4.52 -2.13
C GLY A 240 7.46 -5.57 -2.55
N TYR A 241 7.99 -6.58 -3.21
CA TYR A 241 7.26 -7.80 -3.54
C TYR A 241 8.09 -8.99 -3.11
N GLU A 242 7.46 -9.96 -2.46
CA GLU A 242 8.06 -11.26 -2.17
C GLU A 242 7.19 -12.40 -2.73
N VAL A 243 7.83 -13.53 -2.97
CA VAL A 243 7.17 -14.75 -3.45
C VAL A 243 7.20 -15.87 -2.43
N THR A 244 6.21 -16.76 -2.45
CA THR A 244 6.22 -17.97 -1.64
C THR A 244 7.49 -18.80 -1.89
N ALA A 245 8.03 -19.44 -0.85
CA ALA A 245 9.21 -20.30 -0.98
C ALA A 245 8.99 -21.52 -1.90
N GLY A 246 7.74 -22.00 -1.99
CA GLY A 246 7.33 -23.14 -2.82
C GLY A 246 6.79 -22.76 -4.20
N ASP A 247 6.46 -23.80 -4.98
CA ASP A 247 5.61 -23.70 -6.17
C ASP A 247 4.25 -24.35 -5.86
N TYR A 248 3.17 -23.79 -6.41
CA TYR A 248 1.86 -24.43 -6.48
C TYR A 248 1.60 -24.84 -7.94
N THR A 249 0.76 -25.84 -8.17
CA THR A 249 0.50 -26.36 -9.51
C THR A 249 -1.00 -26.38 -9.80
N GLY A 250 -1.41 -25.97 -10.99
CA GLY A 250 -2.80 -26.03 -11.41
C GLY A 250 -3.04 -25.60 -12.85
N VAL A 251 -4.28 -25.77 -13.29
CA VAL A 251 -4.80 -25.23 -14.56
C VAL A 251 -5.07 -23.73 -14.45
N TRP A 252 -4.91 -22.97 -15.53
CA TRP A 252 -5.24 -21.55 -15.56
C TRP A 252 -6.75 -21.29 -15.41
N GLY A 253 -7.58 -22.25 -15.84
CA GLY A 253 -9.05 -22.13 -15.87
C GLY A 253 -9.55 -21.47 -17.16
N CYS A 254 -10.87 -21.24 -17.28
CA CYS A 254 -11.47 -20.52 -18.42
C CYS A 254 -11.00 -20.97 -19.83
N TYR A 255 -10.84 -22.28 -20.03
CA TYR A 255 -10.51 -22.84 -21.34
C TYR A 255 -11.69 -22.76 -22.30
N GLY A 256 -11.52 -22.04 -23.42
CA GLY A 256 -12.61 -21.75 -24.36
C GLY A 256 -13.55 -20.64 -23.90
N VAL A 257 -13.30 -20.04 -22.74
CA VAL A 257 -14.08 -18.92 -22.17
C VAL A 257 -13.27 -17.63 -22.34
N SER A 258 -13.87 -16.59 -22.90
CA SER A 258 -13.18 -15.31 -23.09
C SER A 258 -12.95 -14.56 -21.78
N MET A 259 -11.83 -13.86 -21.73
CA MET A 259 -11.42 -12.89 -20.72
C MET A 259 -11.54 -11.45 -21.28
N GLN A 260 -12.51 -11.17 -22.15
CA GLN A 260 -12.66 -9.84 -22.74
C GLN A 260 -12.85 -8.77 -21.64
N GLY A 261 -11.96 -7.77 -21.65
CA GLY A 261 -11.92 -6.69 -20.65
C GLY A 261 -11.30 -7.09 -19.30
N LYS A 262 -10.67 -8.25 -19.19
CA LYS A 262 -10.28 -8.88 -17.92
C LYS A 262 -8.86 -9.46 -17.98
N ALA A 263 -8.12 -9.36 -16.87
CA ALA A 263 -6.79 -9.94 -16.69
C ALA A 263 -5.71 -9.48 -17.70
N TYR A 264 -5.86 -8.29 -18.29
CA TYR A 264 -4.90 -7.68 -19.23
C TYR A 264 -3.68 -7.02 -18.55
N GLY A 265 -3.62 -7.04 -17.21
CA GLY A 265 -2.59 -6.34 -16.44
C GLY A 265 -1.21 -6.94 -16.67
N ARG A 266 -0.30 -6.20 -17.32
CA ARG A 266 1.09 -6.66 -17.57
C ARG A 266 2.08 -6.21 -16.49
N ALA A 267 1.90 -5.03 -15.91
CA ALA A 267 2.82 -4.42 -14.94
C ALA A 267 2.99 -5.25 -13.65
N LEU A 268 4.10 -5.04 -12.92
CA LEU A 268 4.53 -5.84 -11.76
C LEU A 268 3.42 -6.10 -10.72
N GLY A 269 2.74 -5.05 -10.23
CA GLY A 269 1.65 -5.19 -9.26
C GLY A 269 0.30 -5.64 -9.84
N ALA A 270 0.13 -5.66 -11.17
CA ALA A 270 -1.16 -5.87 -11.81
C ALA A 270 -1.73 -7.30 -11.65
N GLY A 271 -0.91 -8.25 -11.20
CA GLY A 271 -1.34 -9.63 -10.96
C GLY A 271 -2.45 -9.76 -9.90
N LYS A 272 -2.56 -8.80 -8.97
CA LYS A 272 -3.63 -8.74 -7.96
C LYS A 272 -4.99 -8.60 -8.63
N GLN A 273 -5.14 -7.60 -9.51
CA GLN A 273 -6.38 -7.39 -10.28
C GLN A 273 -6.64 -8.55 -11.26
N ASN A 274 -5.61 -9.03 -11.97
CA ASN A 274 -5.79 -10.15 -12.89
C ASN A 274 -6.33 -11.41 -12.20
N THR A 275 -5.85 -11.71 -10.98
CA THR A 275 -6.29 -12.90 -10.23
C THR A 275 -7.74 -12.74 -9.75
N LEU A 276 -8.13 -11.55 -9.32
CA LEU A 276 -9.54 -11.20 -9.02
C LEU A 276 -10.42 -11.30 -10.27
N ASP A 277 -9.96 -10.78 -11.42
CA ASP A 277 -10.66 -10.86 -12.69
C ASP A 277 -10.91 -12.30 -13.14
N MET A 278 -9.92 -13.18 -12.97
CA MET A 278 -10.04 -14.62 -13.22
C MET A 278 -11.12 -15.26 -12.32
N ILE A 279 -11.10 -14.97 -11.02
CA ILE A 279 -12.08 -15.51 -10.06
C ILE A 279 -13.49 -15.01 -10.39
N ASN A 280 -13.64 -13.70 -10.65
CA ASN A 280 -14.89 -13.05 -11.03
C ASN A 280 -15.41 -13.48 -12.42
N ASN A 281 -14.58 -14.12 -13.25
CA ASN A 281 -14.98 -14.74 -14.52
C ASN A 281 -15.23 -16.26 -14.39
N GLY A 282 -15.20 -16.81 -13.17
CA GLY A 282 -15.42 -18.24 -12.92
C GLY A 282 -14.24 -19.15 -13.27
N CYS A 283 -13.03 -18.61 -13.43
CA CYS A 283 -11.82 -19.37 -13.77
C CYS A 283 -11.27 -20.14 -12.56
N GLY A 284 -12.06 -21.06 -11.99
CA GLY A 284 -11.85 -21.77 -10.72
C GLY A 284 -10.69 -22.77 -10.66
N GLY A 285 -9.59 -22.51 -11.37
CA GLY A 285 -8.34 -23.26 -11.31
C GLY A 285 -7.36 -22.67 -10.29
N ILE A 286 -6.11 -22.47 -10.72
CA ILE A 286 -5.01 -22.01 -9.88
C ILE A 286 -5.27 -20.63 -9.24
N ALA A 287 -6.13 -19.78 -9.82
CA ALA A 287 -6.51 -18.48 -9.23
C ALA A 287 -7.29 -18.65 -7.92
N SER A 288 -8.28 -19.54 -7.87
CA SER A 288 -9.04 -19.82 -6.64
C SER A 288 -8.17 -20.47 -5.57
N LEU A 289 -7.23 -21.35 -5.96
CA LEU A 289 -6.23 -21.89 -5.03
C LEU A 289 -5.39 -20.75 -4.44
N VAL A 290 -4.78 -19.92 -5.28
CA VAL A 290 -3.84 -18.87 -4.84
C VAL A 290 -4.52 -17.82 -3.96
N ASN A 291 -5.75 -17.40 -4.29
CA ASN A 291 -6.56 -16.48 -3.48
C ASN A 291 -7.11 -17.13 -2.19
N SER A 292 -6.94 -18.44 -2.00
CA SER A 292 -7.30 -19.16 -0.76
C SER A 292 -6.08 -19.51 0.12
N LEU A 293 -4.87 -19.12 -0.31
CA LEU A 293 -3.65 -19.40 0.43
C LEU A 293 -3.59 -18.59 1.73
N ASP A 294 -3.30 -19.30 2.83
CA ASP A 294 -2.84 -18.75 4.09
C ASP A 294 -1.39 -19.22 4.27
N VAL A 295 -0.42 -18.35 3.95
CA VAL A 295 1.01 -18.65 4.08
C VAL A 295 1.57 -17.76 5.17
N ASN A 296 1.90 -18.37 6.31
CA ASN A 296 2.36 -17.68 7.51
C ASN A 296 1.40 -16.56 7.99
N GLY A 297 0.09 -16.71 7.73
CA GLY A 297 -0.96 -15.75 8.05
C GLY A 297 -1.31 -14.77 6.91
N TYR A 298 -0.45 -14.62 5.90
CA TYR A 298 -0.68 -13.72 4.76
C TYR A 298 -1.63 -14.37 3.75
N LYS A 299 -2.61 -13.58 3.27
CA LYS A 299 -3.78 -14.06 2.51
C LYS A 299 -4.01 -13.39 1.17
N ASP A 300 -3.36 -12.26 0.91
CA ASP A 300 -3.50 -11.52 -0.33
C ASP A 300 -2.43 -11.93 -1.35
N TRP A 301 -2.20 -13.23 -1.50
CA TRP A 301 -1.34 -13.79 -2.55
C TRP A 301 -2.05 -13.76 -3.90
N TRP A 302 -1.32 -13.46 -4.97
CA TRP A 302 -1.84 -13.51 -6.35
C TRP A 302 -0.89 -14.19 -7.33
N ILE A 303 -1.42 -14.54 -8.51
CA ILE A 303 -0.63 -15.10 -9.60
C ILE A 303 0.16 -13.95 -10.26
N PRO A 304 1.49 -14.05 -10.40
CA PRO A 304 2.30 -12.96 -10.96
C PRO A 304 1.87 -12.59 -12.39
N SER A 305 1.87 -11.31 -12.71
CA SER A 305 1.65 -10.79 -14.07
C SER A 305 2.86 -11.04 -14.99
N HIS A 306 2.73 -10.71 -16.28
CA HIS A 306 3.80 -10.83 -17.27
C HIS A 306 5.12 -10.18 -16.80
N SER A 307 5.11 -8.91 -16.42
CA SER A 307 6.32 -8.22 -15.94
C SER A 307 6.77 -8.70 -14.56
N ALA A 308 5.88 -9.22 -13.71
CA ALA A 308 6.29 -9.89 -12.48
C ALA A 308 7.06 -11.19 -12.78
N MET A 309 6.62 -11.99 -13.76
CA MET A 309 7.35 -13.16 -14.22
C MET A 309 8.68 -12.82 -14.88
N ASP A 310 8.81 -11.62 -15.48
CA ASP A 310 10.12 -11.07 -15.89
C ASP A 310 11.01 -10.78 -14.67
N THR A 311 10.51 -10.11 -13.63
CA THR A 311 11.25 -9.85 -12.38
C THR A 311 11.69 -11.14 -11.68
N LEU A 312 10.78 -12.13 -11.54
CA LEU A 312 11.08 -13.46 -11.00
C LEU A 312 12.17 -14.17 -11.80
N TRP A 313 12.20 -14.00 -13.14
CA TRP A 313 13.24 -14.62 -13.97
C TRP A 313 14.60 -13.95 -13.82
N HIS A 314 14.67 -12.61 -13.75
CA HIS A 314 15.94 -11.91 -13.53
C HIS A 314 16.57 -12.30 -12.18
N ASN A 315 15.76 -12.38 -11.13
CA ASN A 315 16.22 -12.72 -9.78
C ASN A 315 16.20 -14.23 -9.46
N ARG A 316 15.98 -15.10 -10.46
CA ARG A 316 15.78 -16.56 -10.30
C ARG A 316 16.88 -17.29 -9.53
N GLU A 317 18.12 -16.79 -9.57
CA GLU A 317 19.27 -17.42 -8.94
C GLU A 317 19.29 -17.15 -7.44
N VAL A 318 19.03 -15.92 -7.01
CA VAL A 318 18.99 -15.55 -5.58
C VAL A 318 17.70 -15.99 -4.86
N ILE A 319 16.62 -16.30 -5.58
CA ILE A 319 15.34 -16.78 -5.01
C ILE A 319 15.07 -18.29 -5.22
N GLY A 320 16.09 -19.05 -5.63
CA GLY A 320 15.98 -20.52 -5.78
C GLY A 320 15.04 -21.00 -6.91
N LEU A 321 14.78 -20.18 -7.92
CA LEU A 321 13.91 -20.47 -9.08
C LEU A 321 14.66 -21.00 -10.31
N THR A 322 15.96 -21.24 -10.23
CA THR A 322 16.76 -21.77 -11.35
C THR A 322 16.33 -23.19 -11.73
N ARG A 323 16.02 -23.43 -13.01
CA ARG A 323 15.51 -24.73 -13.52
C ARG A 323 16.45 -25.36 -14.55
N THR A 324 17.15 -26.40 -14.12
CA THR A 324 18.12 -27.16 -14.94
C THR A 324 17.51 -28.34 -15.72
N GLY A 325 16.38 -28.90 -15.21
CA GLY A 325 15.68 -30.07 -15.76
C GLY A 325 15.01 -29.88 -17.13
N TYR A 326 13.93 -30.62 -17.40
CA TYR A 326 13.23 -30.54 -18.69
C TYR A 326 12.52 -29.19 -18.84
N ILE A 327 12.22 -28.79 -20.08
CA ILE A 327 11.56 -27.50 -20.32
C ILE A 327 10.18 -27.41 -19.63
N TRP A 328 9.45 -28.53 -19.59
CA TRP A 328 8.20 -28.71 -18.86
C TRP A 328 8.29 -28.39 -17.36
N ASP A 329 9.42 -28.72 -16.72
CA ASP A 329 9.66 -28.41 -15.29
C ASP A 329 9.85 -26.90 -15.03
N SER A 330 10.04 -26.11 -16.09
CA SER A 330 10.33 -24.68 -16.04
C SER A 330 9.18 -23.78 -16.51
N LEU A 331 8.01 -24.35 -16.87
CA LEU A 331 6.86 -23.57 -17.32
C LEU A 331 6.04 -23.07 -16.13
N TYR A 332 5.78 -21.76 -16.11
CA TYR A 332 4.99 -21.08 -15.09
C TYR A 332 3.87 -20.25 -15.70
N TRP A 333 2.68 -20.29 -15.11
CA TRP A 333 1.57 -19.41 -15.50
C TRP A 333 1.84 -17.94 -15.12
N SER A 334 1.55 -17.04 -16.06
CA SER A 334 1.26 -15.64 -15.78
C SER A 334 -0.24 -15.47 -15.52
N SER A 335 -0.63 -14.46 -14.73
CA SER A 335 -2.03 -14.04 -14.62
C SER A 335 -2.49 -13.18 -15.80
N THR A 336 -1.57 -12.64 -16.58
CA THR A 336 -1.90 -11.89 -17.81
C THR A 336 -2.47 -12.85 -18.86
N THR A 337 -3.69 -12.60 -19.34
CA THR A 337 -4.26 -13.34 -20.47
C THR A 337 -3.60 -12.95 -21.80
N ASN A 338 -3.67 -13.80 -22.82
CA ASN A 338 -3.23 -13.45 -24.17
C ASN A 338 -4.31 -12.70 -24.99
N GLU A 339 -5.45 -12.41 -24.38
CA GLU A 339 -6.57 -11.69 -25.00
C GLU A 339 -6.37 -10.15 -25.05
N ASP A 340 -5.21 -9.62 -24.62
CA ASP A 340 -4.78 -8.22 -24.78
C ASP A 340 -5.07 -7.62 -26.18
N TYR A 341 -5.06 -8.47 -27.21
CA TYR A 341 -5.22 -8.10 -28.63
C TYR A 341 -6.64 -8.30 -29.19
N ALA A 342 -7.65 -8.60 -28.35
CA ALA A 342 -9.01 -8.99 -28.77
C ALA A 342 -9.91 -7.83 -29.27
N ASN A 343 -9.38 -6.91 -30.08
CA ASN A 343 -10.15 -6.04 -30.98
C ASN A 343 -10.27 -6.66 -32.40
N ILE A 344 -10.07 -7.98 -32.50
CA ILE A 344 -10.11 -8.75 -33.76
C ILE A 344 -11.44 -9.53 -33.82
N PRO A 345 -12.35 -9.19 -34.74
CA PRO A 345 -13.54 -9.99 -34.99
C PRO A 345 -13.19 -11.44 -35.37
N ASN A 346 -13.95 -12.40 -34.87
CA ASN A 346 -13.82 -13.85 -35.12
C ASN A 346 -12.62 -14.56 -34.46
N VAL A 347 -11.95 -13.99 -33.45
CA VAL A 347 -11.10 -14.79 -32.55
C VAL A 347 -11.99 -15.69 -31.69
N THR A 348 -11.95 -17.00 -31.96
CA THR A 348 -12.75 -18.02 -31.24
C THR A 348 -11.91 -18.93 -30.34
N ASN A 349 -10.59 -18.70 -30.25
CA ASN A 349 -9.63 -19.64 -29.69
C ASN A 349 -9.12 -19.21 -28.29
N PHE A 350 -10.03 -19.00 -27.34
CA PHE A 350 -9.75 -18.62 -25.94
C PHE A 350 -9.15 -19.77 -25.10
N LYS A 351 -8.22 -20.53 -25.68
CA LYS A 351 -7.72 -21.80 -25.15
C LYS A 351 -6.38 -21.70 -24.46
N SER A 352 -5.63 -20.62 -24.64
CA SER A 352 -4.27 -20.45 -24.09
C SER A 352 -4.15 -19.23 -23.19
N SER A 353 -3.08 -19.16 -22.39
CA SER A 353 -2.68 -17.97 -21.65
C SER A 353 -1.16 -17.85 -21.62
N TYR A 354 -0.63 -16.71 -21.18
CA TYR A 354 0.81 -16.49 -21.12
C TYR A 354 1.48 -17.38 -20.07
N ILE A 355 2.63 -17.95 -20.45
CA ILE A 355 3.55 -18.64 -19.56
C ILE A 355 4.95 -18.03 -19.65
N LYS A 356 5.72 -18.16 -18.56
CA LYS A 356 7.16 -17.88 -18.54
C LYS A 356 7.92 -19.21 -18.56
N ILE A 357 8.91 -19.32 -19.44
CA ILE A 357 9.85 -20.45 -19.48
C ILE A 357 11.07 -20.07 -18.64
N MET A 358 11.09 -20.48 -17.37
CA MET A 358 12.10 -20.06 -16.40
C MET A 358 13.53 -20.52 -16.74
N LYS A 359 13.67 -21.51 -17.63
CA LYS A 359 14.97 -21.98 -18.14
C LYS A 359 15.58 -21.08 -19.22
N THR A 360 14.79 -20.27 -19.93
CA THR A 360 15.23 -19.58 -21.17
C THR A 360 14.84 -18.11 -21.26
N SER A 361 14.12 -17.57 -20.28
CA SER A 361 13.53 -16.21 -20.26
C SER A 361 12.34 -15.97 -21.19
N TYR A 362 12.06 -16.84 -22.15
CA TYR A 362 10.95 -16.60 -23.08
C TYR A 362 9.59 -16.59 -22.38
N HIS A 363 8.70 -15.72 -22.85
CA HIS A 363 7.26 -15.88 -22.67
C HIS A 363 6.69 -16.63 -23.87
N ASP A 364 5.70 -17.47 -23.63
CA ASP A 364 5.05 -18.30 -24.64
C ASP A 364 3.55 -18.47 -24.29
N LEU A 365 2.78 -19.16 -25.15
CA LEU A 365 1.38 -19.47 -24.93
C LEU A 365 1.17 -20.95 -24.65
N MET A 366 0.60 -21.27 -23.48
CA MET A 366 0.22 -22.64 -23.15
C MET A 366 -1.29 -22.77 -22.97
N ASN A 367 -1.84 -23.93 -23.35
CA ASN A 367 -3.26 -24.24 -23.23
C ASN A 367 -3.68 -24.25 -21.75
N ARG A 368 -4.72 -23.48 -21.40
CA ARG A 368 -5.21 -23.20 -20.04
C ARG A 368 -5.52 -24.45 -19.21
N ASN A 369 -5.77 -25.60 -19.85
CA ASN A 369 -6.02 -26.89 -19.19
C ASN A 369 -4.77 -27.65 -18.76
N TYR A 370 -3.55 -27.19 -19.07
CA TYR A 370 -2.33 -27.82 -18.54
C TYR A 370 -2.11 -27.46 -17.07
N ASN A 371 -1.73 -28.46 -16.27
CA ASN A 371 -1.28 -28.24 -14.90
C ASN A 371 0.18 -27.75 -14.92
N LEU A 372 0.37 -26.43 -14.76
CA LEU A 372 1.69 -25.79 -14.71
C LEU A 372 1.90 -25.12 -13.35
N LYS A 373 3.13 -24.66 -13.11
CA LYS A 373 3.53 -24.05 -11.85
C LYS A 373 3.07 -22.59 -11.75
N VAL A 374 2.80 -22.15 -10.53
CA VAL A 374 2.76 -20.75 -10.13
C VAL A 374 3.65 -20.62 -8.90
N ARG A 375 4.39 -19.51 -8.82
CA ARG A 375 5.02 -19.09 -7.58
C ARG A 375 4.34 -17.78 -7.15
N PRO A 376 3.32 -17.86 -6.27
CA PRO A 376 2.53 -16.69 -5.89
C PRO A 376 3.39 -15.58 -5.32
N ILE A 377 2.93 -14.35 -5.55
CA ILE A 377 3.59 -13.11 -5.17
C ILE A 377 2.59 -12.27 -4.37
N HIS A 378 3.09 -11.51 -3.39
CA HIS A 378 2.33 -10.47 -2.68
C HIS A 378 3.21 -9.22 -2.49
N SER A 379 2.66 -8.16 -1.92
CA SER A 379 3.36 -6.88 -1.69
C SER A 379 3.44 -6.55 -0.21
N PHE A 380 4.58 -6.03 0.23
CA PHE A 380 4.83 -5.58 1.60
C PHE A 380 5.34 -4.14 1.65
#